data_AF-A0A935NIG7-F1
#
_entry.id   AF-A0A935NIG7-F1
#
_cell.length_a   1.000
_cell.length_b   1.000
_cell.length_c   1.000
_cell.angle_alpha   90.00
_cell.angle_beta   90.00
_cell.angle_gamma   90.00
#
_symmetry.space_group_name_H-M   'P 1'
#
loop_
_entity.id
_entity.type
_entity.pdbx_description
1 polymer ?
#
loop_
_entity_poly.entity_id
_entity_poly.type
_entity_poly.pdbx_seq_one_letter_code
_entity_poly.pdbx_strand_id
1 'polypeptide(L)'
;MKHLYHLLFLICLSVLFSGNLFAQKGGTAAKDLAVLPGALYEVRYWTNMAAMGDSKVYIDTMIYFGDRGLFSYTNKDAVSQEFKLSDSLIYTIMPQFGSTTEKEWTLGQYVVRRYHSVSIPFRKYDRTIYRAYTATEPNKDTGIGEYALVSRQFGVMYRYNNKGEALMLNRIDIYQDGKLKEELDLLPLQMDLQKTDIFTGGY
;
A
#
# COMPACT_ATOMS: atom_id res chain seq x y z
N MET A 1 41.93 -24.01 -26.90
CA MET A 1 42.13 -23.73 -25.45
C MET A 1 41.59 -22.37 -24.99
N LYS A 2 41.69 -21.27 -25.77
CA LYS A 2 41.20 -19.93 -25.36
C LYS A 2 39.69 -19.82 -25.09
N HIS A 3 38.84 -20.61 -25.78
CA HIS A 3 37.39 -20.58 -25.58
C HIS A 3 36.89 -21.31 -24.33
N LEU A 4 37.71 -22.20 -23.74
CA LEU A 4 37.34 -22.92 -22.52
C LEU A 4 37.44 -22.04 -21.27
N TYR A 5 38.40 -21.12 -21.25
CA TYR A 5 38.60 -20.17 -20.14
C TYR A 5 37.52 -19.08 -20.09
N HIS A 6 36.98 -18.64 -21.23
CA HIS A 6 35.86 -17.70 -21.24
C HIS A 6 34.55 -18.32 -20.79
N LEU A 7 34.30 -19.60 -21.10
CA LEU A 7 33.12 -20.31 -20.62
C LEU A 7 33.18 -20.55 -19.10
N LEU A 8 34.36 -20.88 -18.56
CA LEU A 8 34.55 -21.00 -17.11
C LEU A 8 34.41 -19.66 -16.37
N PHE A 9 34.87 -18.56 -16.97
CA PHE A 9 34.75 -17.22 -16.39
C PHE A 9 33.29 -16.74 -16.33
N LEU A 10 32.48 -17.05 -17.35
CA LEU A 10 31.05 -16.76 -17.38
C LEU A 10 30.24 -17.59 -16.38
N ILE A 11 30.64 -18.83 -16.12
CA ILE A 11 30.02 -19.69 -15.10
C ILE A 11 30.40 -19.24 -13.69
N CYS A 12 31.64 -18.79 -13.44
CA CYS A 12 32.01 -18.23 -12.14
C CYS A 12 31.32 -16.88 -11.85
N LEU A 13 31.01 -16.08 -12.87
CA LEU A 13 30.30 -14.80 -12.70
C LEU A 13 28.81 -15.00 -12.35
N SER A 14 28.20 -16.11 -12.78
CA SER A 14 26.79 -16.42 -12.45
C SER A 14 26.59 -17.01 -11.05
N VAL A 15 27.63 -17.58 -10.45
CA VAL A 15 27.57 -18.05 -9.04
C VAL A 15 27.71 -16.89 -8.06
N LEU A 16 28.41 -15.81 -8.41
CA LEU A 16 28.59 -14.63 -7.56
C LEU A 16 27.37 -13.68 -7.51
N PHE A 17 26.37 -13.87 -8.38
CA PHE A 17 25.11 -13.13 -8.35
C PHE A 17 23.95 -13.89 -7.69
N SER A 18 24.25 -14.94 -6.92
CA SER A 18 23.29 -15.50 -5.96
C SER A 18 23.31 -14.68 -4.66
N GLY A 19 22.92 -13.40 -4.79
CA GLY A 19 22.67 -12.53 -3.65
C GLY A 19 21.52 -13.11 -2.84
N ASN A 20 21.84 -13.88 -1.80
CA ASN A 20 20.92 -14.12 -0.70
C ASN A 20 20.65 -12.75 -0.05
N LEU A 21 19.60 -12.07 -0.52
CA LEU A 21 19.04 -10.91 0.13
C LEU A 21 18.44 -11.37 1.46
N PHE A 22 19.25 -11.25 2.51
CA PHE A 22 18.78 -11.28 3.88
C PHE A 22 18.11 -9.93 4.16
N ALA A 23 16.82 -9.82 3.82
CA ALA A 23 15.94 -8.81 4.41
C ALA A 23 15.46 -9.32 5.77
N GLN A 24 15.57 -8.43 6.76
CA GLN A 24 15.45 -8.67 8.19
C GLN A 24 14.07 -9.21 8.60
N LYS A 25 14.11 -10.14 9.56
CA LYS A 25 13.01 -10.88 10.21
C LYS A 25 12.01 -9.92 10.88
N GLY A 26 10.87 -9.68 10.26
CA GLY A 26 9.75 -8.90 10.81
C GLY A 26 8.57 -8.90 9.86
N GLY A 27 7.61 -9.78 10.11
CA GLY A 27 6.52 -10.13 9.19
C GLY A 27 6.79 -11.49 8.56
N THR A 28 5.83 -12.41 8.67
CA THR A 28 5.88 -13.72 7.99
C THR A 28 6.02 -13.46 6.50
N ALA A 29 7.27 -13.48 6.03
CA ALA A 29 7.60 -13.37 4.63
C ALA A 29 6.79 -14.40 3.85
N ALA A 30 6.23 -13.98 2.72
CA ALA A 30 5.60 -14.80 1.69
C ALA A 30 6.59 -15.80 1.04
N LYS A 31 7.44 -16.46 1.84
CA LYS A 31 8.49 -17.38 1.39
C LYS A 31 7.95 -18.75 1.01
N ASP A 32 6.74 -19.09 1.47
CA ASP A 32 6.08 -20.38 1.21
C ASP A 32 4.78 -20.25 0.41
N LEU A 33 4.45 -19.05 -0.09
CA LEU A 33 3.34 -18.89 -1.04
C LEU A 33 3.80 -19.46 -2.37
N ALA A 34 3.40 -20.71 -2.66
CA ALA A 34 3.50 -21.28 -4.00
C ALA A 34 2.99 -20.24 -5.00
N VAL A 35 3.90 -19.68 -5.82
CA VAL A 35 3.57 -18.60 -6.76
C VAL A 35 2.43 -19.11 -7.64
N LEU A 36 1.26 -18.50 -7.48
CA LEU A 36 0.07 -18.86 -8.22
C LEU A 36 0.25 -18.34 -9.64
N PRO A 37 0.24 -19.21 -10.67
CA PRO A 37 0.44 -18.79 -12.05
C PRO A 37 -0.57 -17.70 -12.45
N GLY A 38 -0.08 -16.59 -13.04
CA GLY A 38 -0.93 -15.47 -13.46
C GLY A 38 -1.39 -14.52 -12.34
N ALA A 39 -1.01 -14.76 -11.08
CA ALA A 39 -1.28 -13.81 -10.01
C ALA A 39 -0.25 -12.66 -9.99
N LEU A 40 -0.75 -11.46 -9.69
CA LEU A 40 0.08 -10.29 -9.40
C LEU A 40 0.16 -10.11 -7.89
N TYR A 41 1.38 -9.88 -7.40
CA TYR A 41 1.67 -9.67 -5.98
C TYR A 41 2.18 -8.25 -5.79
N GLU A 42 1.61 -7.51 -4.85
CA GLU A 42 2.14 -6.23 -4.40
C GLU A 42 2.71 -6.39 -3.00
N VAL A 43 4.03 -6.35 -2.87
CA VAL A 43 4.70 -6.33 -1.56
C VAL A 43 4.83 -4.87 -1.14
N ARG A 44 4.27 -4.52 0.02
CA ARG A 44 4.10 -3.13 0.45
C ARG A 44 4.88 -2.87 1.73
N TYR A 45 5.67 -1.80 1.74
CA TYR A 45 6.62 -1.49 2.81
C TYR A 45 6.19 -0.24 3.56
N TRP A 46 5.92 -0.42 4.85
CA TRP A 46 5.35 0.59 5.73
C TRP A 46 6.34 1.00 6.82
N THR A 47 6.33 2.29 7.15
CA THR A 47 7.12 2.86 8.25
C THR A 47 6.19 3.43 9.31
N ASN A 48 6.53 3.19 10.57
CA ASN A 48 5.89 3.82 11.71
C ASN A 48 6.41 5.26 11.87
N MET A 49 5.54 6.22 11.61
CA MET A 49 5.84 7.65 11.69
C MET A 49 5.64 8.22 13.09
N ALA A 50 4.99 7.48 13.99
CA ALA A 50 4.73 7.95 15.35
C ALA A 50 5.91 7.74 16.30
N ALA A 51 6.80 6.78 16.00
CA ALA A 51 7.94 6.45 16.85
C ALA A 51 9.25 6.71 16.10
N MET A 52 9.87 7.87 16.35
CA MET A 52 11.13 8.27 15.70
C MET A 52 12.32 7.31 15.93
N GLY A 53 12.23 6.41 16.92
CA GLY A 53 13.23 5.36 17.18
C GLY A 53 12.86 3.97 16.63
N ASP A 54 11.67 3.82 16.01
CA ASP A 54 11.25 2.57 15.40
C ASP A 54 11.84 2.45 14.01
N SER A 55 13.00 1.79 13.90
CA SER A 55 13.67 1.55 12.61
C SER A 55 13.09 0.34 11.85
N LYS A 56 11.97 -0.22 12.31
CA LYS A 56 11.36 -1.40 11.67
C LYS A 56 10.58 -0.97 10.43
N VAL A 57 10.75 -1.76 9.37
CA VAL A 57 9.87 -1.73 8.20
C VAL A 57 8.86 -2.85 8.36
N TYR A 58 7.58 -2.49 8.29
CA TYR A 58 6.47 -3.44 8.32
C TYR A 58 6.13 -3.80 6.87
N ILE A 59 5.94 -5.09 6.59
CA ILE A 59 5.71 -5.57 5.24
C ILE A 59 4.35 -6.26 5.17
N ASP A 60 3.60 -5.94 4.12
CA ASP A 60 2.45 -6.72 3.72
C ASP A 60 2.54 -7.18 2.26
N THR A 61 1.63 -8.08 1.88
CA THR A 61 1.51 -8.52 0.50
C THR A 61 0.04 -8.61 0.08
N MET A 62 -0.31 -7.92 -1.00
CA MET A 62 -1.61 -8.05 -1.65
C MET A 62 -1.49 -8.98 -2.86
N ILE A 63 -2.50 -9.84 -3.06
CA ILE A 63 -2.55 -10.80 -4.17
C ILE A 63 -3.77 -10.48 -5.05
N TYR A 64 -3.58 -10.49 -6.37
CA TYR A 64 -4.60 -10.19 -7.38
C TYR A 64 -4.64 -11.28 -8.47
N PHE A 65 -5.84 -11.63 -8.94
CA PHE A 65 -6.06 -12.61 -10.02
C PHE A 65 -6.78 -11.95 -11.22
N GLY A 66 -6.23 -12.10 -12.43
CA GLY A 66 -6.80 -11.60 -13.70
C GLY A 66 -6.07 -10.40 -14.32
N ASP A 67 -6.49 -10.00 -15.53
CA ASP A 67 -6.00 -8.77 -16.19
C ASP A 67 -6.44 -7.56 -15.38
N ARG A 68 -5.50 -7.05 -14.58
CA ARG A 68 -5.69 -5.80 -13.87
C ARG A 68 -5.76 -4.69 -14.92
N GLY A 69 -6.96 -4.33 -15.34
CA GLY A 69 -7.24 -2.97 -15.79
C GLY A 69 -7.04 -2.06 -14.59
N LEU A 70 -5.78 -1.76 -14.26
CA LEU A 70 -5.33 -0.79 -13.26
C LEU A 70 -6.32 -0.64 -12.08
N PHE A 71 -6.14 -1.46 -11.03
CA PHE A 71 -6.62 -1.19 -9.67
C PHE A 71 -8.07 -1.54 -9.29
N SER A 72 -8.43 -2.83 -9.27
CA SER A 72 -9.64 -3.31 -8.59
C SER A 72 -9.29 -3.98 -7.25
N TYR A 73 -9.72 -3.38 -6.14
CA TYR A 73 -9.56 -3.90 -4.77
C TYR A 73 -10.84 -4.64 -4.37
N THR A 74 -11.04 -5.85 -4.87
CA THR A 74 -12.07 -6.77 -4.34
C THR A 74 -11.36 -7.92 -3.65
N ASN A 75 -10.83 -7.66 -2.45
CA ASN A 75 -9.98 -8.63 -1.77
C ASN A 75 -10.71 -9.33 -0.63
N LYS A 76 -11.18 -10.55 -0.91
CA LYS A 76 -11.67 -11.48 0.13
C LYS A 76 -10.54 -12.30 0.78
N ASP A 77 -9.31 -12.25 0.24
CA ASP A 77 -8.21 -13.19 0.58
C ASP A 77 -6.83 -12.51 0.82
N ALA A 78 -6.74 -11.20 1.09
CA ALA A 78 -5.45 -10.54 1.39
C ALA A 78 -5.14 -10.49 2.89
N VAL A 79 -3.91 -10.86 3.24
CA VAL A 79 -3.37 -10.78 4.61
C VAL A 79 -2.19 -9.82 4.64
N SER A 80 -2.43 -8.67 5.27
CA SER A 80 -1.47 -7.62 5.64
C SER A 80 -1.42 -7.50 7.16
N GLN A 81 -0.24 -7.22 7.74
CA GLN A 81 -0.20 -6.74 9.13
C GLN A 81 -0.53 -5.23 9.12
N GLU A 82 -1.58 -4.72 9.76
CA GLU A 82 -2.77 -5.32 10.35
C GLU A 82 -3.93 -5.15 9.37
N PHE A 83 -4.79 -6.17 9.21
CA PHE A 83 -6.11 -6.04 8.58
C PHE A 83 -6.95 -5.10 9.43
N LYS A 84 -6.67 -3.81 9.36
CA LYS A 84 -7.49 -2.80 9.98
C LYS A 84 -8.84 -2.90 9.33
N LEU A 85 -9.85 -3.16 10.14
CA LEU A 85 -11.22 -3.22 9.68
C LEU A 85 -11.58 -1.96 8.88
N SER A 86 -11.04 -0.80 9.26
CA SER A 86 -11.18 0.45 8.52
C SER A 86 -10.69 0.39 7.08
N ASP A 87 -9.53 -0.22 6.80
CA ASP A 87 -9.04 -0.35 5.43
C ASP A 87 -9.98 -1.19 4.58
N SER A 88 -10.47 -2.31 5.14
CA SER A 88 -11.41 -3.19 4.44
C SER A 88 -12.74 -2.51 4.16
N LEU A 89 -13.24 -1.73 5.13
CA LEU A 89 -14.42 -0.89 4.97
C LEU A 89 -14.19 0.17 3.87
N ILE A 90 -13.03 0.83 3.87
CA ILE A 90 -12.62 1.79 2.85
C ILE A 90 -12.55 1.14 1.46
N TYR A 91 -11.89 -0.01 1.31
CA TYR A 91 -11.76 -0.69 0.02
C TYR A 91 -13.12 -1.10 -0.56
N THR A 92 -14.08 -1.46 0.28
CA THR A 92 -15.46 -1.80 -0.13
C THR A 92 -16.15 -0.63 -0.83
N ILE A 93 -15.93 0.60 -0.36
CA ILE A 93 -16.59 1.82 -0.86
C ILE A 93 -15.71 2.66 -1.78
N MET A 94 -14.40 2.38 -1.86
CA MET A 94 -13.44 3.14 -2.67
C MET A 94 -13.85 3.30 -4.16
N PRO A 95 -14.50 2.32 -4.83
CA PRO A 95 -15.02 2.53 -6.17
C PRO A 95 -16.00 3.72 -6.27
N GLN A 96 -16.71 4.06 -5.19
CA GLN A 96 -17.64 5.20 -5.13
C GLN A 96 -16.93 6.55 -4.96
N PHE A 97 -15.66 6.56 -4.52
CA PHE A 97 -14.91 7.79 -4.35
C PHE A 97 -14.68 8.49 -5.69
N GLY A 98 -15.28 9.66 -5.87
CA GLY A 98 -15.13 10.46 -7.10
C GLY A 98 -16.14 10.12 -8.21
N SER A 99 -16.97 9.09 -8.05
CA SER A 99 -18.11 8.82 -8.93
C SER A 99 -19.44 9.32 -8.37
N THR A 100 -19.48 9.69 -7.09
CA THR A 100 -20.68 10.21 -6.43
C THR A 100 -20.42 11.50 -5.66
N THR A 101 -21.50 12.27 -5.44
CA THR A 101 -21.53 13.41 -4.52
C THR A 101 -21.67 12.98 -3.06
N GLU A 102 -22.11 11.74 -2.82
CA GLU A 102 -22.15 11.12 -1.50
C GLU A 102 -20.76 11.16 -0.85
N LYS A 103 -20.73 11.42 0.45
CA LYS A 103 -19.50 11.54 1.23
C LYS A 103 -19.48 10.62 2.43
N GLU A 104 -20.58 9.93 2.74
CA GLU A 104 -20.73 9.10 3.93
C GLU A 104 -21.43 7.80 3.55
N TRP A 105 -20.91 6.67 4.03
CA TRP A 105 -21.48 5.35 3.81
C TRP A 105 -21.52 4.59 5.14
N THR A 106 -22.69 4.08 5.52
CA THR A 106 -22.84 3.20 6.70
C THR A 106 -22.67 1.74 6.28
N LEU A 107 -21.76 1.05 6.95
CA LEU A 107 -21.40 -0.35 6.73
C LEU A 107 -21.55 -1.11 8.07
N GLY A 108 -22.73 -1.65 8.31
CA GLY A 108 -23.06 -2.26 9.61
C GLY A 108 -23.07 -1.21 10.72
N GLN A 109 -22.21 -1.39 11.73
CA GLN A 109 -22.06 -0.43 12.84
C GLN A 109 -21.01 0.67 12.58
N TYR A 110 -20.43 0.70 11.38
CA TYR A 110 -19.36 1.63 11.01
C TYR A 110 -19.84 2.64 9.98
N VAL A 111 -19.18 3.78 9.98
CA VAL A 111 -19.31 4.84 9.00
C VAL A 111 -17.98 5.06 8.34
N VAL A 112 -17.97 5.15 7.02
CA VAL A 112 -16.84 5.64 6.24
C VAL A 112 -17.22 6.98 5.63
N ARG A 113 -16.45 8.03 5.91
CA ARG A 113 -16.66 9.38 5.39
C ARG A 113 -15.47 9.82 4.54
N ARG A 114 -15.73 10.34 3.35
CA ARG A 114 -14.76 11.04 2.50
C ARG A 114 -14.80 12.53 2.84
N TYR A 115 -13.75 13.04 3.48
CA TYR A 115 -13.68 14.44 3.89
C TYR A 115 -13.21 15.37 2.78
N HIS A 116 -12.06 15.02 2.21
CA HIS A 116 -11.33 15.92 1.31
C HIS A 116 -10.58 15.11 0.26
N SER A 117 -10.15 15.79 -0.79
CA SER A 117 -9.28 15.20 -1.80
C SER A 117 -8.37 16.24 -2.41
N VAL A 118 -7.14 15.84 -2.70
CA VAL A 118 -6.17 16.65 -3.44
C VAL A 118 -5.72 15.89 -4.67
N SER A 119 -5.30 16.62 -5.70
CA SER A 119 -4.67 16.04 -6.89
C SER A 119 -3.21 16.44 -6.90
N ILE A 120 -2.30 15.46 -6.96
CA ILE A 120 -0.85 15.70 -6.92
C ILE A 120 -0.19 15.02 -8.12
N PRO A 121 0.66 15.74 -8.88
CA PRO A 121 1.45 15.13 -9.94
C PRO A 121 2.42 14.09 -9.39
N PHE A 122 2.38 12.87 -9.90
CA PHE A 122 3.31 11.82 -9.54
C PHE A 122 3.56 10.86 -10.70
N ARG A 123 4.84 10.68 -11.06
CA ARG A 123 5.30 9.91 -12.23
C ARG A 123 4.55 10.27 -13.52
N LYS A 124 4.44 11.57 -13.83
CA LYS A 124 3.79 12.15 -15.04
C LYS A 124 2.26 12.04 -15.09
N TYR A 125 1.62 11.57 -14.02
CA TYR A 125 0.16 11.51 -13.93
C TYR A 125 -0.32 12.25 -12.70
N ASP A 126 -1.47 12.89 -12.79
CA ASP A 126 -2.13 13.42 -11.61
C ASP A 126 -2.78 12.28 -10.82
N ARG A 127 -2.48 12.25 -9.52
CA ARG A 127 -3.00 11.24 -8.59
C ARG A 127 -3.95 11.93 -7.63
N THR A 128 -5.22 11.57 -7.72
CA THR A 128 -6.21 11.99 -6.73
C THR A 128 -6.07 11.15 -5.47
N ILE A 129 -5.79 11.84 -4.36
CA ILE A 129 -5.68 11.25 -3.03
C ILE A 129 -6.83 11.74 -2.19
N TYR A 130 -7.58 10.81 -1.61
CA TYR A 130 -8.72 11.08 -0.75
C TYR A 130 -8.32 10.95 0.71
N ARG A 131 -8.83 11.83 1.55
CA ARG A 131 -8.84 11.64 3.00
C ARG A 131 -10.15 10.98 3.40
N ALA A 132 -10.04 9.77 3.91
CA ALA A 132 -11.14 9.00 4.46
C ALA A 132 -11.08 8.99 5.98
N TYR A 133 -12.23 8.89 6.62
CA TYR A 133 -12.40 8.69 8.04
C TYR A 133 -13.34 7.54 8.29
N THR A 134 -12.95 6.65 9.18
CA THR A 134 -13.75 5.50 9.57
C THR A 134 -13.96 5.51 11.08
N ALA A 135 -15.21 5.37 11.49
CA ALA A 135 -15.58 5.31 12.90
C ALA A 135 -16.78 4.40 13.10
N THR A 136 -17.06 4.03 14.34
CA THR A 136 -18.35 3.46 14.73
C THR A 136 -19.42 4.56 14.70
N GLU A 137 -20.68 4.19 14.48
CA GLU A 137 -21.79 5.16 14.44
C GLU A 137 -21.83 6.14 15.63
N PRO A 138 -21.67 5.71 16.91
CA PRO A 138 -21.66 6.64 18.04
C PRO A 138 -20.52 7.67 18.02
N ASN A 139 -19.44 7.40 17.27
CA ASN A 139 -18.24 8.22 17.22
C ASN A 139 -18.09 9.01 15.91
N LYS A 140 -19.05 8.90 14.97
CA LYS A 140 -18.88 9.44 13.61
C LYS A 140 -18.64 10.95 13.54
N ASP A 141 -19.13 11.70 14.53
CA ASP A 141 -19.01 13.17 14.60
C ASP A 141 -18.12 13.65 15.74
N THR A 142 -17.38 12.74 16.39
CA THR A 142 -16.53 13.04 17.55
C THR A 142 -15.06 13.30 17.19
N GLY A 143 -14.67 12.96 15.96
CA GLY A 143 -13.26 12.88 15.54
C GLY A 143 -12.51 11.67 16.09
N ILE A 144 -13.16 10.82 16.92
CA ILE A 144 -12.61 9.58 17.45
C ILE A 144 -12.82 8.45 16.43
N GLY A 145 -11.76 8.11 15.72
CA GLY A 145 -11.78 7.07 14.71
C GLY A 145 -10.44 6.96 14.02
N GLU A 146 -10.45 6.40 12.82
CA GLU A 146 -9.26 6.17 12.01
C GLU A 146 -9.32 6.99 10.74
N TYR A 147 -8.24 7.69 10.45
CA TYR A 147 -8.08 8.46 9.23
C TYR A 147 -7.12 7.72 8.30
N ALA A 148 -7.41 7.80 7.02
CA ALA A 148 -6.57 7.22 5.98
C ALA A 148 -6.44 8.15 4.79
N LEU A 149 -5.26 8.16 4.17
CA LEU A 149 -5.07 8.67 2.82
C LEU A 149 -5.17 7.51 1.84
N VAL A 150 -6.05 7.65 0.86
CA VAL A 150 -6.48 6.57 -0.02
C VAL A 150 -6.35 7.01 -1.46
N SER A 151 -5.73 6.17 -2.28
CA SER A 151 -5.66 6.30 -3.72
C SER A 151 -6.37 5.13 -4.36
N ARG A 152 -7.13 5.38 -5.44
CA ARG A 152 -7.64 4.28 -6.27
C ARG A 152 -6.51 3.43 -6.81
N GLN A 153 -5.35 4.03 -7.07
CA GLN A 153 -4.18 3.34 -7.60
C GLN A 153 -3.44 2.58 -6.50
N PHE A 154 -3.03 3.29 -5.46
CA PHE A 154 -2.11 2.72 -4.48
C PHE A 154 -2.79 2.13 -3.24
N GLY A 155 -4.12 2.21 -3.15
CA GLY A 155 -4.90 1.78 -2.00
C GLY A 155 -4.75 2.73 -0.83
N VAL A 156 -4.89 2.24 0.40
CA VAL A 156 -4.53 3.01 1.60
C VAL A 156 -3.02 3.21 1.61
N MET A 157 -2.54 4.45 1.73
CA MET A 157 -1.11 4.78 1.70
C MET A 157 -0.61 5.45 2.97
N TYR A 158 -1.53 5.90 3.82
CA TYR A 158 -1.21 6.52 5.09
C TYR A 158 -2.36 6.26 6.04
N ARG A 159 -2.08 5.85 7.27
CA ARG A 159 -3.06 5.59 8.32
C ARG A 159 -2.67 6.37 9.55
N TYR A 160 -3.65 6.96 10.23
CA TYR A 160 -3.42 7.63 11.50
C TYR A 160 -4.69 7.72 12.34
N ASN A 161 -4.53 7.79 13.65
CA ASN A 161 -5.65 7.94 14.56
C ASN A 161 -5.29 8.83 15.76
N ASN A 162 -6.31 9.13 16.56
CA ASN A 162 -6.18 9.93 17.77
C ASN A 162 -5.46 9.20 18.93
N LYS A 163 -5.08 7.92 18.76
CA LYS A 163 -4.32 7.13 19.74
C LYS A 163 -2.81 7.19 19.52
N GLY A 164 -2.36 7.99 18.56
CA GLY A 164 -0.93 8.16 18.25
C GLY A 164 -0.39 7.13 17.28
N GLU A 165 -1.22 6.38 16.57
CA GLU A 165 -0.74 5.59 15.44
C GLU A 165 -0.55 6.49 14.22
N ALA A 166 0.56 6.29 13.51
CA ALA A 166 0.81 6.87 12.20
C ALA A 166 1.67 5.91 11.38
N LEU A 167 1.12 5.34 10.30
CA LEU A 167 1.81 4.43 9.39
C LEU A 167 1.80 5.01 7.98
N MET A 168 2.97 5.06 7.34
CA MET A 168 3.13 5.56 5.98
C MET A 168 3.64 4.46 5.07
N LEU A 169 3.00 4.32 3.90
CA LEU A 169 3.46 3.45 2.84
C LEU A 169 4.58 4.14 2.06
N ASN A 170 5.76 3.52 2.06
CA ASN A 170 6.95 4.07 1.40
C ASN A 170 7.12 3.52 -0.01
N ARG A 171 6.87 2.23 -0.19
CA ARG A 171 7.23 1.50 -1.41
C ARG A 171 6.26 0.37 -1.69
N ILE A 172 6.01 0.10 -2.96
CA ILE A 172 5.32 -1.10 -3.44
C ILE A 172 6.20 -1.81 -4.47
N ASP A 173 6.47 -3.09 -4.26
CA ASP A 173 7.09 -3.95 -5.27
C ASP A 173 6.04 -4.82 -5.94
N ILE A 174 6.01 -4.79 -7.25
CA ILE A 174 5.05 -5.55 -8.05
C ILE A 174 5.75 -6.77 -8.62
N TYR A 175 5.30 -7.97 -8.23
CA TYR A 175 5.76 -9.23 -8.78
C TYR A 175 4.67 -9.91 -9.60
N GLN A 176 5.07 -10.60 -10.66
CA GLN A 176 4.19 -11.45 -11.45
C GLN A 176 5.01 -12.62 -11.97
N ASP A 177 4.46 -13.85 -11.85
CA ASP A 177 5.14 -15.10 -12.22
C ASP A 177 6.54 -15.21 -11.59
N GLY A 178 6.66 -14.79 -10.33
CA GLY A 178 7.90 -14.85 -9.56
C GLY A 178 8.98 -13.81 -9.96
N LYS A 179 8.67 -12.89 -10.88
CA LYS A 179 9.60 -11.83 -11.33
C LYS A 179 9.14 -10.46 -10.88
N LEU A 180 10.08 -9.65 -10.39
CA LEU A 180 9.84 -8.23 -10.13
C LEU A 180 9.56 -7.53 -11.47
N LYS A 181 8.42 -6.85 -11.56
CA LYS A 181 7.97 -6.08 -12.73
C LYS A 181 8.22 -4.60 -12.53
N GLU A 182 7.93 -4.08 -11.35
CA GLU A 182 8.06 -2.65 -11.05
C GLU A 182 8.37 -2.43 -9.57
N GLU A 183 9.18 -1.40 -9.31
CA GLU A 183 9.39 -0.81 -8.00
C GLU A 183 8.77 0.59 -7.98
N LEU A 184 7.77 0.76 -7.11
CA LEU A 184 7.07 2.02 -6.89
C LEU A 184 7.55 2.65 -5.59
N ASP A 185 8.51 3.57 -5.68
CA ASP A 185 8.85 4.47 -4.59
C ASP A 185 7.78 5.58 -4.46
N LEU A 186 7.07 5.58 -3.33
CA LEU A 186 6.01 6.53 -3.01
C LEU A 186 6.49 7.68 -2.13
N LEU A 187 7.74 7.70 -1.67
CA LEU A 187 8.25 8.78 -0.83
C LEU A 187 8.09 10.17 -1.47
N PRO A 188 8.36 10.39 -2.78
CA PRO A 188 8.11 11.69 -3.40
C PRO A 188 6.64 12.12 -3.34
N LEU A 189 5.71 11.18 -3.57
CA LEU A 189 4.27 11.43 -3.44
C LEU A 189 3.90 11.84 -2.01
N GLN A 190 4.44 11.12 -1.01
CA GLN A 190 4.20 11.41 0.40
C GLN A 190 4.75 12.80 0.78
N MET A 191 5.95 13.16 0.31
CA MET A 191 6.53 14.49 0.54
C MET A 191 5.70 15.61 -0.07
N ASP A 192 5.14 15.41 -1.25
CA ASP A 192 4.27 16.40 -1.88
C ASP A 192 2.90 16.48 -1.18
N LEU A 193 2.36 15.37 -0.67
CA LEU A 193 1.14 15.37 0.16
C LEU A 193 1.30 16.26 1.41
N GLN A 194 2.47 16.25 2.05
CA GLN A 194 2.76 17.10 3.22
C GLN A 194 2.69 18.61 2.91
N LYS A 195 2.78 19.01 1.64
CA LYS A 195 2.68 20.42 1.19
C LYS A 195 1.25 20.85 0.89
N THR A 196 0.30 19.92 0.98
CA THR A 196 -1.11 20.18 0.71
C THR A 196 -1.91 20.28 2.00
N ASP A 197 -3.16 20.73 1.88
CA ASP A 197 -4.11 20.73 2.97
C ASP A 197 -4.76 19.36 3.21
N ILE A 198 -4.29 18.26 2.58
CA ILE A 198 -4.97 16.96 2.67
C ILE A 198 -5.18 16.47 4.11
N PHE A 199 -4.28 16.80 5.03
CA PHE A 199 -4.34 16.38 6.44
C PHE A 199 -5.23 17.27 7.32
N THR A 200 -5.53 18.49 6.88
CA THR A 200 -6.24 19.52 7.67
C THR A 200 -7.54 20.00 7.02
N GLY A 201 -7.67 19.85 5.71
CA GLY A 201 -8.79 20.27 4.88
C GLY A 201 -10.00 19.37 5.10
N GLY A 202 -11.18 20.02 5.17
CA GLY A 202 -12.46 19.38 5.41
C GLY A 202 -13.18 19.84 6.69
N TYR A 203 -13.29 21.16 6.90
CA TYR A 203 -14.38 21.75 7.69
C TYR A 203 -15.50 22.16 6.76
#